data_AF-A0A8T1JEP9-F1
#
_entry.id   AF-A0A8T1JEP9-F1
#
_cell.length_a   1.000
_cell.length_b   1.000
_cell.length_c   1.000
_cell.angle_alpha   90.00
_cell.angle_beta   90.00
_cell.angle_gamma   90.00
#
_symmetry.space_group_name_H-M   'P 1'
#
loop_
_entity.id
_entity.type
_entity.pdbx_description
1 polymer ?
#
loop_
_entity_poly.entity_id
_entity_poly.type
_entity_poly.pdbx_seq_one_letter_code
_entity_poly.pdbx_strand_id
1 'polypeptide(L)' 'MVHLAAVPAEVTVVPTARLFVDMVFKHHSMPLDIVSDRDPRFTARYWQEVFTLLGTQLSMSTVAIWEQKRQQLRE' A
#
# COMPACT_ATOMS: atom_id res chain seq x y z
N MET A 1 -8.01 -8.20 9.70
CA MET A 1 -8.03 -7.08 10.66
C MET A 1 -7.92 -5.80 9.86
N VAL A 2 -8.69 -4.76 10.20
CA VAL A 2 -8.63 -3.46 9.50
C VAL A 2 -7.97 -2.44 10.42
N HIS A 3 -7.03 -1.68 9.89
CA HIS A 3 -6.35 -0.60 10.59
C HIS A 3 -6.64 0.72 9.89
N LEU A 4 -7.08 1.73 10.64
CA LEU A 4 -7.37 3.06 10.14
C LEU A 4 -6.54 4.08 10.93
N ALA A 5 -6.07 5.12 10.25
CA ALA A 5 -5.40 6.24 10.87
C ALA A 5 -5.99 7.55 10.36
N ALA A 6 -6.16 8.51 11.28
CA ALA A 6 -6.58 9.85 10.93
C ALA A 6 -5.42 10.61 10.25
N VAL A 7 -5.74 11.30 9.15
CA VAL A 7 -4.79 12.10 8.37
C VAL A 7 -5.44 13.45 8.08
N PRO A 8 -4.71 14.58 8.20
CA PRO A 8 -5.21 15.88 7.75
C PRO A 8 -5.57 15.86 6.26
N ALA A 9 -6.41 16.81 5.82
CA ALA A 9 -6.84 16.91 4.43
C ALA A 9 -5.66 16.97 3.44
N GLU A 10 -4.57 17.64 3.85
CA GLU A 10 -3.31 17.65 3.14
C GLU A 10 -2.22 17.05 4.03
N VAL A 11 -1.51 16.07 3.49
CA VAL A 11 -0.36 15.45 4.15
C VAL A 11 0.80 15.37 3.17
N THR A 12 1.99 15.72 3.63
CA THR A 12 3.20 15.68 2.81
C THR A 12 3.83 14.28 2.86
N VAL A 13 4.91 14.10 2.09
CA VAL A 13 5.55 12.79 1.90
C VAL A 13 6.11 12.22 3.22
N VAL A 14 6.79 13.02 4.04
CA VAL A 14 7.47 12.53 5.25
C VAL A 14 6.47 12.03 6.31
N PRO A 15 5.42 12.79 6.68
CA PRO A 15 4.40 12.28 7.60
C PRO A 15 3.66 11.06 7.04
N THR A 16 3.40 11.02 5.72
CA THR A 16 2.79 9.85 5.07
C THR A 16 3.67 8.61 5.24
N ALA A 17 4.98 8.74 5.01
CA ALA A 17 5.91 7.61 5.13
C ALA A 17 6.01 7.09 6.56
N ARG A 18 6.09 8.00 7.54
CA ARG A 18 6.05 7.63 8.95
C ARG A 18 4.76 6.89 9.29
N LEU A 19 3.62 7.41 8.85
CA LEU A 19 2.33 6.77 9.08
C LEU A 19 2.27 5.38 8.46
N PHE A 20 2.77 5.22 7.24
CA PHE A 20 2.82 3.92 6.57
C PHE A 20 3.64 2.89 7.37
N VAL A 21 4.82 3.26 7.86
CA VAL A 21 5.64 2.38 8.71
C VAL A 21 4.92 2.05 10.03
N ASP A 22 4.40 3.07 10.71
CA ASP A 22 3.75 2.91 12.02
C ASP A 22 2.47 2.06 11.94
N MET A 23 1.78 2.07 10.79
CA MET A 23 0.51 1.35 10.59
C MET A 23 0.68 -0.01 9.90
N VAL A 24 1.60 -0.13 8.94
CA VAL A 24 1.75 -1.37 8.17
C VAL A 24 2.80 -2.26 8.81
N PHE A 25 4.00 -1.75 9.07
CA PHE A 25 5.12 -2.61 9.51
C PHE A 25 4.90 -3.11 10.92
N LYS A 26 4.40 -2.22 11.79
CA LYS A 26 4.10 -2.57 13.18
C LYS A 26 3.07 -3.70 13.29
N HIS A 27 2.10 -3.75 12.37
CA HIS A 27 0.97 -4.68 12.46
C HIS A 27 1.10 -5.90 11.54
N HIS A 28 1.85 -5.79 10.44
CA HIS A 28 1.89 -6.81 9.38
C HIS A 28 3.30 -7.15 8.89
N SER A 29 4.36 -6.54 9.45
CA SER A 29 5.70 -6.54 8.85
C SER A 29 5.71 -5.93 7.44
N MET A 30 6.80 -6.11 6.68
CA MET A 30 6.85 -5.68 5.29
C MET A 30 5.88 -6.51 4.44
N PRO A 31 4.89 -5.90 3.77
CA PRO A 31 4.01 -6.63 2.87
C PRO A 31 4.76 -7.05 1.60
N LEU A 32 4.51 -8.27 1.14
CA LEU A 32 4.97 -8.75 -0.17
C LEU A 32 4.13 -8.17 -1.32
N ASP A 33 2.90 -7.77 -1.02
CA ASP A 33 1.91 -7.34 -2.00
C ASP A 33 1.00 -6.27 -1.38
N ILE A 34 0.79 -5.17 -2.11
CA ILE A 34 -0.08 -4.06 -1.74
C ILE A 34 -1.06 -3.82 -2.89
N VAL A 35 -2.35 -3.81 -2.57
CA VAL A 35 -3.38 -3.27 -3.45
C VAL A 35 -3.74 -1.87 -2.96
N SER A 36 -3.31 -0.87 -3.69
CA SER A 36 -3.64 0.54 -3.42
C SER A 36 -4.72 1.01 -4.37
N ASP A 37 -5.47 2.04 -3.99
CA ASP A 37 -6.21 2.84 -4.96
C ASP A 37 -5.27 3.70 -5.84
N ARG A 38 -5.83 4.59 -6.65
CA ARG A 38 -5.08 5.51 -7.53
C ARG A 38 -4.67 6.82 -6.83
N ASP A 39 -4.49 6.82 -5.52
CA ASP A 39 -4.03 8.01 -4.81
C ASP A 39 -2.63 8.45 -5.35
N PRO A 40 -2.41 9.77 -5.54
CA PRO A 40 -1.14 10.33 -5.99
C PRO A 40 0.08 9.83 -5.19
N ARG A 41 -0.10 9.49 -3.91
CA ARG A 41 0.98 8.98 -3.06
C ARG A 41 1.46 7.62 -3.55
N PHE A 42 0.56 6.70 -3.91
CA PHE A 42 0.95 5.38 -4.40
C PHE A 42 1.27 5.36 -5.90
N THR A 43 0.74 6.31 -6.66
CA THR A 43 1.07 6.46 -8.09
C THR A 43 2.33 7.29 -8.34
N ALA A 44 2.82 8.07 -7.35
CA ALA A 44 4.06 8.80 -7.48
C ALA A 44 5.25 7.87 -7.72
N ARG A 45 6.11 8.23 -8.69
CA ARG A 45 7.29 7.44 -9.05
C ARG A 45 8.17 7.10 -7.84
N TYR A 46 8.38 8.07 -6.94
CA TYR A 46 9.13 7.84 -5.71
C TYR A 46 8.65 6.62 -4.94
N TRP A 47 7.34 6.50 -4.72
CA TRP A 47 6.76 5.39 -3.97
C TRP A 47 6.82 4.07 -4.74
N GLN A 48 6.63 4.08 -6.05
CA GLN A 48 6.80 2.88 -6.89
C GLN A 48 8.23 2.32 -6.80
N GLU A 49 9.24 3.19 -6.86
CA GLU A 49 10.66 2.81 -6.76
C GLU A 49 10.97 2.28 -5.35
N VAL A 50 10.43 2.92 -4.30
CA VAL A 50 10.56 2.45 -2.91
C VAL A 50 10.00 1.04 -2.77
N PHE A 51 8.77 0.76 -3.22
CA PHE A 51 8.20 -0.58 -3.10
C PHE A 51 8.94 -1.62 -3.91
N THR A 52 9.45 -1.24 -5.09
CA THR A 52 10.30 -2.11 -5.91
C THR A 52 11.59 -2.51 -5.16
N LEU A 53 12.26 -1.55 -4.51
CA LEU A 53 13.45 -1.82 -3.71
C LEU A 53 13.18 -2.70 -2.48
N LEU A 54 11.98 -2.55 -1.90
CA LEU A 54 11.55 -3.35 -0.74
C LEU A 54 11.06 -4.75 -1.13
N GLY A 55 11.01 -5.07 -2.43
CA GLY A 55 10.48 -6.35 -2.93
C GLY A 55 8.97 -6.48 -2.80
N THR A 56 8.26 -5.35 -2.65
CA THR A 56 6.80 -5.31 -2.52
C THR A 56 6.16 -5.09 -3.89
N GLN A 57 5.25 -5.97 -4.27
CA GLN A 57 4.44 -5.79 -5.47
C GLN A 57 3.33 -4.75 -5.20
N LEU A 58 3.38 -3.59 -5.86
CA LEU A 58 2.31 -2.60 -5.79
C LEU A 58 1.36 -2.76 -6.97
N SER A 59 0.09 -3.06 -6.69
CA SER A 59 -1.00 -3.19 -7.66
C SER A 59 -2.05 -2.09 -7.44
N MET A 60 -2.61 -1.55 -8.52
CA MET A 60 -3.69 -0.56 -8.44
C MET A 60 -5.05 -1.22 -8.41
N SER A 61 -5.94 -0.80 -7.51
CA SER A 61 -7.25 -1.41 -7.32
C SER A 61 -8.07 -1.27 -8.59
N THR A 62 -8.40 -2.40 -9.18
CA THR A 62 -9.36 -2.53 -10.27
C THR A 62 -10.26 -3.71 -9.94
N VAL A 63 -11.45 -3.77 -10.54
CA VAL A 63 -12.39 -4.88 -10.33
C VAL A 63 -11.71 -6.23 -10.61
N ALA A 64 -10.92 -6.29 -11.69
CA ALA A 64 -10.20 -7.51 -12.08
C ALA A 64 -9.14 -7.96 -11.06
N ILE A 65 -8.40 -7.02 -10.46
CA ILE A 65 -7.32 -7.35 -9.50
C ILE A 65 -7.87 -8.03 -8.24
N TRP A 66 -9.05 -7.62 -7.77
CA TRP A 66 -9.69 -8.26 -6.62
C TRP A 66 -10.14 -9.69 -6.90
N GLU A 67 -10.60 -9.96 -8.12
CA GLU A 67 -10.98 -11.31 -8.52
C GLU A 67 -9.78 -12.22 -8.65
N GLN A 68 -8.71 -11.73 -9.30
CA GLN A 68 -7.46 -12.47 -9.45
C GLN A 68 -6.84 -12.83 -8.09
N LYS A 69 -6.72 -11.86 -7.15
CA LYS A 69 -6.13 -12.11 -5.82
C LYS A 69 -7.00 -13.01 -4.95
N ARG A 70 -8.33 -12.91 -5.06
CA ARG A 70 -9.25 -13.83 -4.36
C ARG A 70 -9.09 -15.28 -4.82
N GLN A 71 -8.75 -15.49 -6.09
CA GLN A 71 -8.54 -16.83 -6.64
C GLN A 71 -7.19 -17.41 -6.22
N GLN A 72 -6.13 -16.61 -6.22
CA GLN A 72 -4.79 -17.01 -5.74
C GLN A 72 -4.75 -17.42 -4.26
N LEU A 73 -5.61 -16.84 -3.41
CA LEU A 73 -5.68 -17.18 -1.98
C LEU A 73 -6.51 -18.45 -1.69
N ARG A 74 -7.19 -19.02 -2.70
CA ARG A 74 -8.04 -20.22 -2.55
C ARG A 74 -7.34 -21.50 -3.01
N GLU A 75 -6.19 -21.39 -3.65
CA GLU A 75 -5.31 -22.49 -4.09
C GLU A 75 -4.16 -22.68 -3.10
#